data_AF-A0A022QSK8-F1
#
_entry.id   AF-A0A022QSK8-F1
#
_cell.length_a   1.000
_cell.length_b   1.000
_cell.length_c   1.000
_cell.angle_alpha   90.00
_cell.angle_beta   90.00
_cell.angle_gamma   90.00
#
_symmetry.space_group_name_H-M   'P 1'
#
loop_
_entity.id
_entity.type
_entity.pdbx_description
1 polymer ?
#
loop_
_entity_poly.entity_id
_entity_poly.type
_entity_poly.pdbx_seq_one_letter_code
_entity_poly.pdbx_strand_id
1 'polypeptide(L)' 'MAASIEDIRRAQRAEGPATILAIGTATPANCVEQSEYPDFYFRITNSEHMTDLKEKFKRM' A
#
# COMPACT_ATOMS: atom_id res chain seq x y z
N MET A 1 30.14 -35.07 -23.93
CA MET A 1 30.76 -33.74 -24.14
C MET A 1 30.06 -32.75 -23.22
N ALA A 2 30.80 -31.94 -22.47
CA ALA A 2 30.21 -30.91 -21.64
C ALA A 2 29.59 -29.83 -22.55
N ALA A 3 28.38 -29.39 -22.24
CA ALA A 3 27.75 -28.27 -22.95
C ALA A 3 28.58 -27.00 -22.73
N SER A 4 28.69 -26.16 -23.78
CA SER A 4 29.41 -24.89 -23.65
C SER A 4 28.64 -23.93 -22.74
N ILE A 5 29.35 -23.00 -22.10
CA ILE A 5 28.73 -22.00 -21.21
C ILE A 5 27.71 -21.14 -21.96
N GLU A 6 27.94 -20.90 -23.25
CA GLU A 6 27.05 -20.11 -24.11
C GLU A 6 25.73 -20.83 -24.38
N ASP A 7 25.77 -22.14 -24.68
CA ASP A 7 24.58 -22.96 -24.89
C ASP A 7 23.70 -23.01 -23.63
N ILE A 8 24.34 -23.17 -22.46
CA ILE A 8 23.66 -23.18 -21.17
C ILE A 8 22.97 -21.83 -20.93
N ARG A 9 23.64 -20.70 -21.18
CA ARG A 9 23.07 -19.36 -21.01
C ARG A 9 21.91 -19.09 -21.98
N ARG A 10 22.01 -19.56 -23.23
CA ARG A 10 20.94 -19.38 -24.23
C ARG A 10 19.69 -20.18 -23.86
N ALA A 11 19.85 -21.40 -23.33
CA ALA A 11 18.72 -22.23 -22.91
C ALA A 11 18.01 -21.70 -21.65
N GLN A 12 18.72 -20.97 -20.79
CA GLN A 12 18.19 -20.48 -19.52
C GLN A 12 17.47 -19.12 -19.62
N ARG A 13 17.77 -18.30 -20.64
CA ARG A 13 17.21 -16.94 -20.73
C ARG A 13 15.72 -16.97 -21.09
N ALA A 14 14.96 -16.04 -20.53
CA ALA A 14 13.60 -15.77 -20.98
C ALA A 14 13.60 -15.08 -22.35
N GLU A 15 12.53 -15.27 -23.11
CA GLU A 15 12.30 -14.58 -24.37
C GLU A 15 11.18 -13.54 -24.20
N GLY A 16 11.38 -12.37 -24.80
CA GLY A 16 10.40 -11.28 -24.77
C GLY A 16 10.55 -10.31 -23.58
N PRO A 17 9.69 -9.28 -23.53
CA PRO A 17 9.71 -8.29 -22.48
C PRO A 17 9.08 -8.83 -21.18
N ALA A 18 9.48 -8.28 -20.03
CA ALA A 18 8.82 -8.54 -18.77
C ALA A 18 7.38 -8.01 -18.79
N THR A 19 6.42 -8.82 -18.34
CA THR A 19 5.00 -8.46 -18.28
C THR A 19 4.42 -8.73 -16.89
N ILE A 20 3.49 -7.89 -16.46
CA ILE A 20 2.77 -8.11 -15.20
C ILE A 20 1.76 -9.23 -15.44
N LEU A 21 1.91 -10.35 -14.73
CA LEU A 21 1.02 -11.50 -14.84
C LEU A 21 -0.20 -11.40 -13.91
N ALA A 22 -0.04 -10.76 -12.75
CA ALA A 22 -1.12 -10.51 -11.80
C ALA A 22 -0.75 -9.40 -10.81
N ILE A 23 -1.77 -8.75 -10.25
CA ILE A 23 -1.67 -7.84 -9.11
C ILE A 23 -2.74 -8.23 -8.10
N GLY A 24 -2.35 -8.38 -6.83
CA GLY A 24 -3.27 -8.60 -5.71
C GLY A 24 -3.08 -7.54 -4.64
N THR A 25 -4.18 -7.06 -4.08
CA THR A 25 -4.20 -6.12 -2.94
C THR A 25 -5.09 -6.66 -1.83
N ALA A 26 -4.83 -6.23 -0.59
CA ALA A 26 -5.68 -6.52 0.57
C ALA A 26 -5.59 -5.36 1.56
N THR A 27 -6.71 -5.08 2.24
CA THR A 27 -6.80 -4.08 3.31
C THR A 27 -7.55 -4.67 4.51
N PRO A 28 -7.34 -4.16 5.73
CA PRO A 28 -8.14 -4.53 6.89
C PRO A 28 -9.63 -4.24 6.65
N ALA A 29 -10.51 -5.00 7.31
CA ALA A 29 -11.96 -4.79 7.20
C ALA A 29 -12.42 -3.47 7.83
N ASN A 30 -11.67 -2.94 8.79
CA ASN A 30 -11.99 -1.67 9.44
C ASN A 30 -11.65 -0.50 8.50
N CYS A 31 -12.67 0.29 8.16
CA CYS A 31 -12.56 1.52 7.40
C CYS A 31 -13.12 2.67 8.25
N VAL A 32 -12.41 3.79 8.28
CA VAL A 32 -12.89 5.01 8.94
C VAL A 32 -12.95 6.10 7.89
N GLU A 33 -14.14 6.66 7.70
CA GLU A 33 -14.36 7.74 6.74
C GLU A 33 -13.61 9.00 7.15
N GLN A 34 -12.97 9.67 6.18
CA GLN A 34 -12.16 10.86 6.48
C GLN A 34 -13.00 12.00 7.06
N SER A 35 -14.28 12.11 6.69
CA SER A 35 -15.21 13.08 7.29
C SER A 35 -15.51 12.80 8.76
N GLU A 36 -15.43 11.53 9.19
CA GLU A 36 -15.69 11.09 10.57
C GLU A 36 -14.41 10.97 11.40
N TYR A 37 -13.25 10.87 10.73
CA TYR A 37 -11.96 10.64 11.37
C TYR A 37 -11.59 11.70 12.42
N PRO A 38 -11.82 13.01 12.22
CA PRO A 38 -11.59 14.02 13.25
C PRO A 38 -12.40 13.77 14.53
N ASP A 39 -13.66 13.37 14.40
CA ASP A 39 -14.51 13.09 15.56
C ASP A 39 -14.13 11.78 16.23
N PHE A 40 -13.84 10.73 15.45
CA PHE A 40 -13.37 9.45 15.97
C PHE A 40 -12.05 9.61 16.74
N TYR A 41 -11.08 10.30 16.16
CA TYR A 41 -9.73 10.46 16.71
C TYR A 41 -9.72 11.26 18.02
N PHE A 42 -10.42 12.40 18.07
CA PHE A 42 -10.44 13.25 19.27
C PHE A 42 -11.24 12.61 20.41
N ARG A 43 -12.28 11.83 20.09
CA ARG A 43 -13.04 11.05 21.07
C ARG A 43 -12.19 9.95 21.70
N ILE A 44 -11.54 9.11 20.90
CA ILE A 44 -10.79 7.95 21.41
C ILE A 44 -9.50 8.34 22.14
N THR A 45 -8.93 9.51 21.82
CA THR A 45 -7.73 10.06 22.47
C THR A 45 -8.06 11.00 23.64
N ASN A 46 -9.32 11.09 24.07
CA ASN A 46 -9.78 11.97 25.16
C ASN A 46 -9.38 13.46 24.97
N SER A 47 -9.40 13.93 23.72
CA SER A 47 -8.92 15.26 23.32
C SER A 47 -10.04 16.19 22.83
N GLU A 48 -11.31 15.83 23.01
CA GLU A 48 -12.49 16.62 22.56
C GLU A 48 -12.49 18.08 23.03
N HIS A 49 -11.83 18.38 24.15
CA HIS A 49 -11.69 19.73 24.69
C HIS A 49 -10.77 20.63 23.85
N MET A 50 -9.94 20.07 22.97
CA MET A 50 -9.01 20.81 22.10
C MET A 50 -9.71 21.26 20.79
N THR A 51 -10.76 22.07 20.92
CA THR A 51 -11.64 22.46 19.81
C THR A 51 -10.91 23.15 18.66
N ASP A 52 -9.98 24.07 18.96
CA ASP A 52 -9.21 24.79 17.93
C ASP A 52 -8.32 23.85 17.11
N LEU A 53 -7.77 22.83 17.76
CA LEU A 53 -6.94 21.82 17.09
C LEU A 53 -7.82 20.91 16.24
N LYS A 54 -8.99 20.51 16.75
CA LYS A 54 -9.97 19.70 16.01
C LYS A 54 -10.45 20.42 14.75
N GLU A 55 -10.74 21.71 14.84
CA GLU A 55 -11.16 22.53 13.70
C GLU A 55 -10.03 22.72 12.67
N LYS A 56 -8.77 22.78 13.09
CA LYS A 56 -7.63 22.75 12.14
C LYS A 56 -7.49 21.37 11.49
N PHE A 57 -7.69 20.31 12.26
CA PHE A 57 -7.58 18.92 11.80
C PHE A 57 -8.63 18.57 10.74
N LYS A 58 -9.86 19.07 10.86
CA LYS A 58 -10.94 18.91 9.87
C LYS A 58 -10.67 19.56 8.50
N ARG A 59 -9.74 20.52 8.43
CA ARG A 59 -9.42 21.27 7.21
C ARG A 59 -8.30 20.64 6.37
N MET A 60 -7.64 19.60 6.87
CA MET A 60 -6.63 18.81 6.15
C MET A 60 -7.28 17.72 5.33
#